data_AF-A0A4S3JPC0-F1
#
_entry.id   AF-A0A4S3JPC0-F1
#
_cell.length_a   1.000
_cell.length_b   1.000
_cell.length_c   1.000
_cell.angle_alpha   90.00
_cell.angle_beta   90.00
_cell.angle_gamma   90.00
#
_symmetry.space_group_name_H-M   'P 1'
#
loop_
_entity.id
_entity.type
_entity.pdbx_description
1 polymer ?
#
loop_
_entity_poly.entity_id
_entity_poly.type
_entity_poly.pdbx_seq_one_letter_code
_entity_poly.pdbx_strand_id
1 'polypeptide(L)'
;MIRTQLIALIYRKTLSLDLACVENRAPATLTSTDVERISARLANIYDVWGCVVEVDTAVWLLWRELYFPTLAPVVITSTCVLLARVIGGLAGVRQRAWIGAVQRRIAATSSALRYLKHLKLSGLADVLVSSLKGLRNSQVKTLIRWRRLQVLMVAVGFVNSALSPVISRSSYAVAFNQGSDILDVEKAFAVSAIFFLIGAPLNRLSEAAGGLLMGVACIDRIREFLVFQGEPNWEKDSISPSEIAIIFSKAVCSGKKK
;
A
#
# COMPACT_ATOMS: atom_id res chain seq x y z
N MET A 1 19.36 -14.08 -0.73
CA MET A 1 20.45 -13.77 -1.68
C MET A 1 20.44 -12.31 -2.14
N ILE A 2 19.29 -11.75 -2.55
CA ILE A 2 19.20 -10.33 -2.99
C ILE A 2 19.59 -9.34 -1.87
N ARG A 3 19.18 -9.60 -0.63
CA ARG A 3 19.48 -8.76 0.54
C ARG A 3 20.98 -8.54 0.76
N THR A 4 21.78 -9.61 0.73
CA THR A 4 23.23 -9.55 0.99
C THR A 4 23.99 -8.80 -0.10
N GLN A 5 23.59 -8.98 -1.37
CA GLN A 5 24.19 -8.25 -2.48
C GLN A 5 23.88 -6.74 -2.43
N LEU A 6 22.64 -6.37 -2.09
CA LEU A 6 22.23 -4.97 -2.00
C LEU A 6 22.94 -4.26 -0.84
N ILE A 7 23.10 -4.92 0.31
CA ILE A 7 23.88 -4.41 1.45
C ILE A 7 25.36 -4.22 1.05
N ALA A 8 25.96 -5.19 0.36
CA ALA A 8 27.35 -5.08 -0.10
C ALA A 8 27.57 -3.90 -1.06
N LEU A 9 26.62 -3.68 -1.99
CA LEU A 9 26.65 -2.54 -2.92
C LEU A 9 26.53 -1.20 -2.19
N ILE A 10 25.58 -1.09 -1.24
CA ILE A 10 25.41 0.11 -0.41
C ILE A 10 26.67 0.39 0.41
N TYR A 11 27.25 -0.65 1.01
CA TYR A 11 28.46 -0.52 1.81
C TYR A 11 29.65 -0.03 0.96
N ARG A 12 29.87 -0.62 -0.21
CA ARG A 12 30.91 -0.20 -1.15
C ARG A 12 30.72 1.24 -1.61
N LYS A 13 29.48 1.65 -1.91
CA LYS A 13 29.16 3.03 -2.27
C LYS A 13 29.42 3.99 -1.11
N THR A 14 29.03 3.61 0.11
CA THR A 14 29.24 4.43 1.32
C THR A 14 30.74 4.67 1.58
N LEU A 15 31.60 3.66 1.36
CA LEU A 15 33.05 3.81 1.47
C LEU A 15 33.68 4.70 0.38
N SER A 16 33.00 4.92 -0.75
CA SER A 16 33.48 5.80 -1.82
C SER A 16 33.02 7.26 -1.70
N LEU A 17 32.18 7.57 -0.72
CA LEU A 17 31.63 8.91 -0.48
C LEU A 17 32.42 9.62 0.62
N ASP A 18 32.64 10.92 0.45
CA ASP A 18 33.32 11.76 1.45
C ASP A 18 32.51 11.91 2.75
N LEU A 19 33.18 11.98 3.91
CA LEU A 19 32.55 12.00 5.23
C LEU A 19 31.57 13.16 5.41
N ALA A 20 31.87 14.33 4.82
CA ALA A 20 31.01 15.51 4.87
C ALA A 20 29.67 15.32 4.13
N CYS A 21 29.65 14.49 3.08
CA CYS A 21 28.42 14.12 2.36
C CYS A 21 27.61 13.04 3.11
N VAL A 22 28.27 12.19 3.89
CA VAL A 22 27.66 11.11 4.67
C VAL A 22 26.99 11.62 5.95
N GLU A 23 27.42 12.75 6.51
CA GLU A 23 26.81 13.34 7.71
C GLU A 23 25.52 14.12 7.39
N ASN A 24 25.43 14.72 6.19
CA ASN A 24 24.32 15.60 5.78
C ASN A 24 23.05 14.85 5.29
N ARG A 25 23.18 13.60 4.85
CA ARG A 25 22.05 12.68 4.62
C ARG A 25 22.33 11.50 5.52
N ALA A 26 21.40 10.97 6.30
CA ALA A 26 21.60 9.73 7.07
C ALA A 26 21.41 8.49 6.16
N PRO A 27 22.41 8.03 5.36
CA PRO A 27 22.12 7.28 4.15
C PRO A 27 22.13 5.78 4.40
N ALA A 28 23.05 5.27 5.24
CA ALA A 28 23.28 3.84 5.41
C ALA A 28 22.17 3.14 6.22
N THR A 29 21.68 3.75 7.29
CA THR A 29 20.62 3.19 8.13
C THR A 29 19.26 3.23 7.42
N LEU A 30 18.96 4.31 6.71
CA LEU A 30 17.72 4.45 5.95
C LEU A 30 17.68 3.48 4.76
N THR A 31 18.77 3.35 4.02
CA THR A 31 18.88 2.42 2.88
C THR A 31 18.89 0.96 3.33
N SER A 32 19.49 0.62 4.48
CA SER A 32 19.42 -0.73 5.06
C SER A 32 17.97 -1.12 5.40
N THR A 33 17.18 -0.18 5.94
CA THR A 33 15.76 -0.40 6.21
C THR A 33 14.96 -0.58 4.92
N ASP A 34 15.29 0.18 3.87
CA ASP A 34 14.66 0.06 2.55
C ASP A 34 15.04 -1.28 1.87
N VAL A 35 16.28 -1.79 2.05
CA VAL A 35 16.69 -3.13 1.60
C VAL A 35 15.84 -4.22 2.24
N GLU A 36 15.64 -4.16 3.56
CA GLU A 36 14.83 -5.14 4.29
C GLU A 36 13.38 -5.15 3.79
N ARG A 37 12.84 -3.96 3.53
CA ARG A 37 11.51 -3.80 2.95
C ARG A 37 11.42 -4.39 1.55
N ILE A 38 12.44 -4.21 0.72
CA ILE A 38 12.49 -4.79 -0.63
C ILE A 38 12.57 -6.31 -0.57
N SER A 39 13.45 -6.87 0.27
CA SER A 39 13.59 -8.33 0.38
C SER A 39 12.32 -9.00 0.89
N ALA A 40 11.65 -8.41 1.89
CA ALA A 40 10.38 -8.92 2.39
C ALA A 40 9.26 -8.85 1.33
N ARG A 41 9.26 -7.83 0.46
CA ARG A 41 8.24 -7.67 -0.58
C ARG A 41 8.49 -8.51 -1.83
N LEU A 42 9.75 -8.74 -2.19
CA LEU A 42 10.14 -9.64 -3.28
C LEU A 42 9.80 -11.10 -2.99
N ALA A 43 9.85 -11.53 -1.73
CA ALA A 43 9.39 -12.87 -1.34
C ALA A 43 7.91 -13.09 -1.73
N ASN A 44 7.07 -12.05 -1.59
CA ASN A 44 5.64 -12.10 -1.88
C ASN A 44 5.31 -11.93 -3.38
N ILE A 45 6.29 -11.75 -4.26
CA ILE A 45 6.02 -11.71 -5.71
C ILE A 45 5.47 -13.06 -6.20
N TYR A 46 5.91 -14.15 -5.58
CA TYR A 46 5.39 -15.48 -5.90
C TYR A 46 3.92 -15.64 -5.48
N ASP A 47 3.53 -15.01 -4.38
CA ASP A 47 2.13 -15.01 -3.95
C ASP A 47 1.21 -14.29 -4.94
N VAL A 48 1.70 -13.29 -5.68
CA VAL A 48 0.85 -12.53 -6.62
C VAL A 48 0.40 -13.39 -7.78
N TRP A 49 1.33 -14.09 -8.46
CA TRP A 49 0.94 -14.97 -9.56
C TRP A 49 0.22 -16.22 -9.04
N GLY A 50 0.60 -16.71 -7.85
CA GLY A 50 -0.12 -17.78 -7.16
C GLY A 50 -1.59 -17.44 -6.91
N CYS A 51 -1.87 -16.22 -6.45
CA CYS A 51 -3.24 -15.74 -6.25
C CYS A 51 -4.03 -15.62 -7.56
N VAL A 52 -3.38 -15.29 -8.69
CA VAL A 52 -4.04 -15.26 -10.01
C VAL A 52 -4.47 -16.67 -10.41
N VAL A 53 -3.56 -17.65 -10.27
CA VAL A 53 -3.86 -19.06 -10.55
C VAL A 53 -4.93 -19.59 -9.61
N GLU A 54 -4.90 -19.24 -8.32
CA GLU A 54 -5.90 -19.62 -7.32
C GLU A 54 -7.29 -19.06 -7.66
N VAL A 55 -7.38 -17.81 -8.13
CA VAL A 55 -8.65 -17.22 -8.60
C VAL A 55 -9.14 -17.92 -9.87
N ASP A 56 -8.27 -18.18 -10.85
CA ASP A 56 -8.66 -18.84 -12.10
C ASP A 56 -9.13 -20.28 -11.86
N THR A 57 -8.41 -21.04 -11.05
CA THR A 57 -8.79 -22.40 -10.64
C THR A 57 -10.08 -22.43 -9.85
N ALA A 58 -10.31 -21.47 -8.95
CA ALA A 58 -11.56 -21.36 -8.21
C ALA A 58 -12.75 -21.02 -9.12
N VAL A 59 -12.56 -20.12 -10.08
CA VAL A 59 -13.58 -19.80 -11.11
C VAL A 59 -13.88 -21.01 -11.99
N TRP A 60 -12.85 -21.78 -12.36
CA TRP A 60 -13.00 -23.01 -13.12
C TRP A 60 -13.74 -24.10 -12.32
N LEU A 61 -13.40 -24.32 -11.05
CA LEU A 61 -14.13 -25.25 -10.18
C LEU A 61 -15.60 -24.84 -10.04
N LEU A 62 -15.86 -23.54 -9.89
CA LEU A 62 -17.21 -23.02 -9.79
C LEU A 62 -18.03 -23.33 -11.05
N TRP A 63 -17.45 -23.14 -12.23
CA TRP A 63 -18.09 -23.48 -13.51
C TRP A 63 -18.48 -24.96 -13.60
N ARG A 64 -17.64 -25.84 -13.05
CA ARG A 64 -17.87 -27.29 -13.04
C ARG A 64 -19.01 -27.69 -12.11
N GLU A 65 -19.09 -27.09 -10.92
CA GLU A 65 -20.13 -27.40 -9.93
C GLU A 65 -21.53 -26.86 -10.32
N LEU A 66 -21.61 -25.89 -11.24
CA LEU A 66 -22.85 -25.21 -11.63
C LEU A 66 -23.65 -25.92 -12.74
N TYR A 67 -23.15 -27.04 -13.30
CA TYR A 67 -23.63 -27.47 -14.62
C TYR A 67 -25.06 -28.07 -14.68
N PHE A 68 -25.69 -28.62 -13.61
CA PHE A 68 -27.11 -29.10 -13.62
C PHE A 68 -27.66 -29.42 -12.19
N PRO A 69 -29.00 -29.42 -11.88
CA PRO A 69 -30.20 -29.04 -12.66
C PRO A 69 -31.12 -27.96 -12.02
N THR A 70 -30.80 -27.37 -10.86
CA THR A 70 -31.67 -26.35 -10.22
C THR A 70 -31.15 -24.93 -10.49
N LEU A 71 -31.99 -24.08 -11.10
CA LEU A 71 -31.61 -22.73 -11.52
C LEU A 71 -31.35 -21.78 -10.32
N ALA A 72 -31.98 -22.03 -9.16
CA ALA A 72 -31.98 -21.09 -8.04
C ALA A 72 -30.61 -20.92 -7.33
N PRO A 73 -29.87 -21.99 -6.96
CA PRO A 73 -28.53 -21.85 -6.38
C PRO A 73 -27.51 -21.27 -7.37
N VAL A 74 -27.67 -21.57 -8.65
CA VAL A 74 -26.83 -21.06 -9.75
C VAL A 74 -26.94 -19.55 -9.87
N VAL A 75 -28.16 -19.00 -9.81
CA VAL A 75 -28.40 -17.55 -9.90
C VAL A 75 -27.79 -16.81 -8.70
N ILE A 76 -27.96 -17.34 -7.48
CA ILE A 76 -27.46 -16.69 -6.25
C ILE A 76 -25.93 -16.65 -6.23
N THR A 77 -25.31 -17.78 -6.56
CA THR A 77 -23.85 -17.91 -6.57
C THR A 77 -23.23 -17.08 -7.69
N SER A 78 -23.81 -17.09 -8.89
CA SER A 78 -23.40 -16.19 -9.99
C SER A 78 -23.49 -14.71 -9.59
N THR A 79 -24.59 -14.30 -8.96
CA THR A 79 -24.78 -12.92 -8.47
C THR A 79 -23.72 -12.52 -7.44
N CYS A 80 -23.40 -13.44 -6.52
CA CYS A 80 -22.39 -13.22 -5.49
C CYS A 80 -20.97 -13.11 -6.09
N VAL A 81 -20.65 -13.85 -7.16
CA VAL A 81 -19.36 -13.75 -7.89
C VAL A 81 -19.25 -12.40 -8.59
N LEU A 82 -20.32 -11.95 -9.26
CA LEU A 82 -20.34 -10.64 -9.91
C LEU A 82 -20.13 -9.51 -8.89
N LEU A 83 -20.78 -9.60 -7.73
CA LEU A 83 -20.56 -8.68 -6.62
C LEU A 83 -19.11 -8.71 -6.14
N ALA A 84 -18.51 -9.89 -5.93
CA ALA A 84 -17.12 -10.02 -5.50
C ALA A 84 -16.14 -9.39 -6.51
N ARG A 85 -16.35 -9.59 -7.82
CA ARG A 85 -15.51 -8.98 -8.87
C ARG A 85 -15.62 -7.46 -8.88
N VAL A 86 -16.83 -6.91 -8.81
CA VAL A 86 -17.07 -5.46 -8.78
C VAL A 86 -16.45 -4.83 -7.52
N ILE A 87 -16.64 -5.46 -6.37
CA ILE A 87 -16.07 -5.01 -5.09
C ILE A 87 -14.54 -5.07 -5.13
N GLY A 88 -13.95 -6.12 -5.68
CA GLY A 88 -12.50 -6.27 -5.84
C GLY A 88 -11.89 -5.17 -6.70
N GLY A 89 -12.47 -4.89 -7.87
CA GLY A 89 -12.02 -3.79 -8.73
C GLY A 89 -12.10 -2.43 -8.04
N LEU A 90 -13.19 -2.17 -7.33
CA LEU A 90 -13.39 -0.93 -6.58
C LEU A 90 -12.47 -0.82 -5.35
N ALA A 91 -12.12 -1.96 -4.73
CA ALA A 91 -11.17 -2.02 -3.61
C ALA A 91 -9.77 -1.57 -4.06
N GLY A 92 -9.31 -2.01 -5.23
CA GLY A 92 -8.03 -1.57 -5.79
C GLY A 92 -7.94 -0.05 -6.02
N VAL A 93 -9.00 0.56 -6.57
CA VAL A 93 -9.06 2.02 -6.77
C VAL A 93 -9.00 2.77 -5.44
N ARG A 94 -9.80 2.34 -4.45
CA ARG A 94 -9.84 2.97 -3.13
C ARG A 94 -8.55 2.77 -2.35
N GLN A 95 -7.88 1.63 -2.54
CA GLN A 95 -6.58 1.37 -1.95
C GLN A 95 -5.51 2.32 -2.50
N ARG A 96 -5.45 2.52 -3.81
CA ARG A 96 -4.54 3.50 -4.43
C ARG A 96 -4.77 4.91 -3.88
N ALA A 97 -6.04 5.32 -3.74
CA ALA A 97 -6.38 6.62 -3.17
C ALA A 97 -5.91 6.77 -1.70
N TRP A 98 -6.05 5.72 -0.89
CA TRP A 98 -5.55 5.69 0.49
C TRP A 98 -4.02 5.78 0.55
N ILE A 99 -3.30 5.01 -0.27
CA ILE A 99 -1.84 5.04 -0.36
C ILE A 99 -1.35 6.43 -0.78
N GLY A 100 -2.00 7.06 -1.77
CA GLY A 100 -1.67 8.43 -2.17
C GLY A 100 -1.91 9.46 -1.06
N ALA A 101 -2.93 9.27 -0.21
CA ALA A 101 -3.13 10.12 0.98
C ALA A 101 -2.06 9.90 2.06
N VAL A 102 -1.61 8.65 2.24
CA VAL A 102 -0.49 8.30 3.13
C VAL A 102 0.80 8.98 2.66
N GLN A 103 1.13 8.86 1.37
CA GLN A 103 2.33 9.47 0.78
C GLN A 103 2.34 10.99 0.93
N ARG A 104 1.22 11.66 0.65
CA ARG A 104 1.09 13.12 0.86
C ARG A 104 1.35 13.54 2.30
N ARG A 105 0.83 12.79 3.28
CA ARG A 105 1.10 13.07 4.70
C ARG A 105 2.57 12.89 5.02
N ILE A 106 3.17 11.78 4.59
CA ILE A 106 4.58 11.49 4.85
C ILE A 106 5.46 12.60 4.25
N ALA A 107 5.19 13.03 3.02
CA ALA A 107 5.92 14.13 2.37
C ALA A 107 5.77 15.46 3.13
N ALA A 108 4.55 15.81 3.53
CA ALA A 108 4.30 17.03 4.31
C ALA A 108 5.02 16.99 5.68
N THR A 109 5.00 15.85 6.37
CA THR A 109 5.70 15.66 7.64
C THR A 109 7.21 15.73 7.46
N SER A 110 7.79 15.12 6.42
CA SER A 110 9.24 15.21 6.17
C SER A 110 9.70 16.64 5.89
N SER A 111 8.93 17.39 5.09
CA SER A 111 9.23 18.81 4.82
C SER A 111 9.11 19.65 6.09
N ALA A 112 8.10 19.37 6.92
CA ALA A 112 7.90 20.05 8.19
C ALA A 112 9.06 19.81 9.17
N LEU A 113 9.56 18.56 9.28
CA LEU A 113 10.72 18.26 10.12
C LEU A 113 11.97 19.00 9.64
N ARG A 114 12.18 19.12 8.33
CA ARG A 114 13.34 19.81 7.76
C ARG A 114 13.41 21.30 8.16
N TYR A 115 12.27 21.97 8.32
CA TYR A 115 12.19 23.40 8.67
C TYR A 115 11.64 23.65 10.08
N LEU A 116 11.61 22.64 10.95
CA LEU A 116 10.93 22.71 12.24
C LEU A 116 11.45 23.85 13.14
N LYS A 117 12.77 24.07 13.14
CA LYS A 117 13.41 25.15 13.91
C LYS A 117 12.93 26.54 13.43
N HIS A 118 12.86 26.75 12.12
CA HIS A 118 12.42 28.02 11.53
C HIS A 118 10.93 28.25 11.78
N LEU A 119 10.11 27.21 11.67
CA LEU A 119 8.66 27.29 11.93
C LEU A 119 8.35 27.59 13.40
N LYS A 120 9.14 27.04 14.35
CA LYS A 120 9.03 27.40 15.77
C LYS A 120 9.46 28.84 16.05
N LEU A 121 10.57 29.28 15.49
CA LEU A 121 11.05 30.67 15.64
C LEU A 121 10.08 31.70 15.05
N SER A 122 9.36 31.33 13.99
CA SER A 122 8.36 32.18 13.34
C SER A 122 6.98 32.17 14.03
N GLY A 123 6.78 31.35 15.07
CA GLY A 123 5.47 31.21 15.74
C GLY A 123 4.40 30.47 14.93
N LEU A 124 4.76 29.83 13.80
CA LEU A 124 3.82 29.14 12.90
C LEU A 124 3.59 27.65 13.26
N ALA A 125 4.10 27.20 14.40
CA ALA A 125 4.03 25.79 14.80
C ALA A 125 2.58 25.26 14.87
N ASP A 126 1.64 26.05 15.40
CA ASP A 126 0.23 25.64 15.51
C ASP A 126 -0.47 25.55 14.15
N VAL A 127 -0.11 26.43 13.21
CA VAL A 127 -0.61 26.40 11.82
C VAL A 127 -0.12 25.15 11.11
N LEU A 128 1.14 24.76 11.31
CA LEU A 128 1.68 23.50 10.79
C LEU A 128 0.92 22.29 11.34
N VAL A 129 0.69 22.26 12.66
CA VAL A 129 -0.01 21.15 13.33
C VAL A 129 -1.44 21.03 12.82
N SER A 130 -2.16 22.14 12.64
CA SER A 130 -3.52 22.12 12.10
C SER A 130 -3.57 21.61 10.65
N SER A 131 -2.60 22.00 9.82
CA SER A 131 -2.44 21.50 8.45
C SER A 131 -2.17 19.98 8.41
N LEU A 132 -1.25 19.48 9.24
CA LEU A 132 -0.97 18.04 9.36
C LEU A 132 -2.19 17.25 9.87
N LYS A 133 -2.96 17.82 10.80
CA LYS A 133 -4.22 17.22 11.29
C LYS A 133 -5.27 17.14 10.17
N GLY A 134 -5.36 18.15 9.30
CA GLY A 134 -6.19 18.13 8.10
C GLY A 134 -5.82 16.99 7.14
N LEU A 135 -4.53 16.82 6.86
CA LEU A 135 -3.99 15.71 6.05
C LEU A 135 -4.30 14.35 6.69
N ARG A 136 -4.15 14.22 8.01
CA ARG A 136 -4.47 12.99 8.75
C ARG A 136 -5.96 12.64 8.65
N ASN A 137 -6.85 13.62 8.78
CA ASN A 137 -8.28 13.40 8.64
C ASN A 137 -8.65 12.94 7.23
N SER A 138 -8.06 13.54 6.20
CA SER A 138 -8.23 13.11 4.80
C SER A 138 -7.76 11.66 4.59
N GLN A 139 -6.58 11.32 5.12
CA GLN A 139 -6.05 9.95 5.10
C GLN A 139 -7.01 8.95 5.76
N VAL A 140 -7.50 9.25 6.97
CA VAL A 140 -8.42 8.38 7.71
C VAL A 140 -9.75 8.19 6.95
N LYS A 141 -10.29 9.23 6.32
CA LYS A 141 -11.49 9.11 5.47
C LYS A 141 -11.26 8.13 4.31
N THR A 142 -10.12 8.22 3.63
CA THR A 142 -9.79 7.26 2.55
C THR A 142 -9.58 5.84 3.06
N LEU A 143 -8.94 5.69 4.23
CA LEU A 143 -8.72 4.40 4.88
C LEU A 143 -10.04 3.72 5.23
N ILE A 144 -10.97 4.43 5.86
CA ILE A 144 -12.27 3.89 6.27
C ILE A 144 -13.06 3.42 5.04
N ARG A 145 -13.04 4.18 3.93
CA ARG A 145 -13.73 3.78 2.69
C ARG A 145 -13.18 2.49 2.10
N TRP A 146 -11.86 2.31 2.11
CA TRP A 146 -11.24 1.06 1.67
C TRP A 146 -11.56 -0.09 2.64
N ARG A 147 -11.45 0.14 3.95
CA ARG A 147 -11.73 -0.89 4.96
C ARG A 147 -13.20 -1.32 4.99
N ARG A 148 -14.15 -0.42 4.74
CA ARG A 148 -15.57 -0.77 4.59
C ARG A 148 -15.81 -1.75 3.44
N LEU A 149 -15.13 -1.58 2.31
CA LEU A 149 -15.23 -2.54 1.21
C LEU A 149 -14.69 -3.91 1.59
N GLN A 150 -13.54 -3.95 2.26
CA GLN A 150 -12.93 -5.21 2.71
C GLN A 150 -13.86 -5.95 3.67
N VAL A 151 -14.44 -5.24 4.65
CA VAL A 151 -15.42 -5.81 5.59
C VAL A 151 -16.68 -6.29 4.86
N LEU A 152 -17.19 -5.50 3.90
CA LEU A 152 -18.35 -5.91 3.10
C LEU A 152 -18.07 -7.19 2.31
N MET A 153 -16.88 -7.30 1.71
CA MET A 153 -16.48 -8.47 0.93
C MET A 153 -16.42 -9.74 1.79
N VAL A 154 -15.82 -9.64 2.98
CA VAL A 154 -15.76 -10.72 3.96
C VAL A 154 -17.15 -11.08 4.47
N ALA A 155 -17.99 -10.08 4.77
CA ALA A 155 -19.36 -10.30 5.21
C ALA A 155 -20.20 -11.02 4.16
N VAL A 156 -20.09 -10.65 2.88
CA VAL A 156 -20.77 -11.34 1.76
C VAL A 156 -20.34 -12.81 1.68
N GLY A 157 -19.04 -13.11 1.86
CA GLY A 157 -18.55 -14.49 1.91
C GLY A 157 -19.16 -15.31 3.05
N PHE A 158 -19.19 -14.75 4.27
CA PHE A 158 -19.81 -15.43 5.42
C PHE A 158 -21.32 -15.60 5.28
N VAL A 159 -22.01 -14.56 4.78
CA VAL A 159 -23.45 -14.58 4.53
C VAL A 159 -23.79 -15.65 3.48
N ASN A 160 -22.99 -15.74 2.40
CA ASN A 160 -23.13 -16.81 1.41
C ASN A 160 -22.96 -18.20 2.05
N SER A 161 -21.97 -18.36 2.94
CA SER A 161 -21.76 -19.64 3.63
C SER A 161 -22.86 -20.03 4.60
N ALA A 162 -23.47 -19.06 5.28
CA ALA A 162 -24.57 -19.32 6.21
C ALA A 162 -25.89 -19.58 5.47
N LEU A 163 -26.14 -18.84 4.37
CA LEU A 163 -27.39 -18.94 3.61
C LEU A 163 -27.42 -20.12 2.65
N SER A 164 -26.28 -20.52 2.07
CA SER A 164 -26.20 -21.62 1.08
C SER A 164 -26.87 -22.93 1.55
N PRO A 165 -26.57 -23.49 2.74
CA PRO A 165 -27.22 -24.70 3.22
C PRO A 165 -28.70 -24.51 3.60
N VAL A 166 -29.09 -23.32 4.05
CA VAL A 166 -30.49 -23.00 4.41
C VAL A 166 -31.36 -22.91 3.17
N ILE A 167 -30.86 -22.24 2.12
CA ILE A 167 -31.55 -22.09 0.84
C ILE A 167 -31.60 -23.42 0.08
N SER A 168 -30.52 -24.20 0.13
CA SER A 168 -30.50 -25.56 -0.43
C SER A 168 -31.56 -26.45 0.25
N ARG A 169 -31.68 -26.42 1.59
CA ARG A 169 -32.73 -27.16 2.29
C ARG A 169 -34.15 -26.63 2.02
N SER A 170 -34.34 -25.31 1.94
CA SER A 170 -35.67 -24.73 1.73
C SER A 170 -36.19 -24.93 0.30
N SER A 171 -35.32 -24.75 -0.70
CA SER A 171 -35.66 -25.05 -2.09
C SER A 171 -35.98 -26.53 -2.30
N TYR A 172 -35.27 -27.42 -1.60
CA TYR A 172 -35.56 -28.85 -1.61
C TYR A 172 -36.88 -29.19 -0.92
N ALA A 173 -37.21 -28.59 0.24
CA ALA A 173 -38.50 -28.81 0.90
C ALA A 173 -39.70 -28.44 0.01
N VAL A 174 -39.52 -27.44 -0.87
CA VAL A 174 -40.53 -27.06 -1.88
C VAL A 174 -40.56 -28.04 -3.05
N ALA A 175 -39.40 -28.53 -3.51
CA ALA A 175 -39.28 -29.48 -4.62
C ALA A 175 -39.67 -30.93 -4.29
N PHE A 176 -39.48 -31.36 -3.03
CA PHE A 176 -39.86 -32.70 -2.56
C PHE A 176 -41.37 -32.93 -2.61
N ASN A 177 -42.18 -31.87 -2.46
CA ASN A 177 -43.63 -31.92 -2.71
C ASN A 177 -43.97 -32.23 -4.19
N GLN A 178 -43.00 -32.17 -5.10
CA GLN A 178 -43.18 -32.39 -6.55
C GLN A 178 -42.50 -33.68 -7.07
N GLY A 179 -41.96 -34.54 -6.18
CA GLY A 179 -41.55 -35.90 -6.54
C GLY A 179 -40.16 -36.07 -7.19
N SER A 180 -39.25 -35.11 -7.03
CA SER A 180 -37.88 -35.24 -7.53
C SER A 180 -36.93 -35.87 -6.51
N ASP A 181 -36.05 -36.72 -7.03
CA ASP A 181 -35.07 -37.51 -6.29
C ASP A 181 -33.86 -36.70 -5.78
N ILE A 182 -33.12 -37.40 -4.92
CA ILE A 182 -32.19 -37.05 -3.86
C ILE A 182 -30.97 -36.16 -4.22
N LEU A 183 -30.64 -35.31 -3.23
CA LEU A 183 -29.34 -34.74 -2.86
C LEU A 183 -28.65 -33.72 -3.80
N ASP A 184 -28.40 -32.51 -3.29
CA ASP A 184 -27.06 -31.91 -3.39
C ASP A 184 -26.76 -30.82 -2.33
N VAL A 185 -26.74 -31.23 -1.06
CA VAL A 185 -26.17 -30.38 0.03
C VAL A 185 -24.65 -30.23 -0.17
N GLU A 186 -24.03 -31.22 -0.81
CA GLU A 186 -22.61 -31.28 -1.09
C GLU A 186 -22.18 -30.15 -2.04
N LYS A 187 -22.90 -29.92 -3.14
CA LYS A 187 -22.64 -28.78 -4.05
C LYS A 187 -22.82 -27.42 -3.38
N ALA A 188 -23.84 -27.26 -2.54
CA ALA A 188 -24.07 -26.00 -1.83
C ALA A 188 -22.90 -25.66 -0.88
N PHE A 189 -22.35 -26.68 -0.23
CA PHE A 189 -21.15 -26.56 0.59
C PHE A 189 -19.90 -26.34 -0.26
N ALA A 190 -19.76 -27.04 -1.39
CA ALA A 190 -18.65 -26.87 -2.32
C ALA A 190 -18.56 -25.45 -2.89
N VAL A 191 -19.69 -24.86 -3.34
CA VAL A 191 -19.69 -23.48 -3.83
C VAL A 191 -19.38 -22.48 -2.72
N SER A 192 -19.86 -22.72 -1.50
CA SER A 192 -19.48 -21.89 -0.34
C SER A 192 -17.98 -21.95 -0.05
N ALA A 193 -17.40 -23.15 -0.06
CA ALA A 193 -15.98 -23.35 0.11
C ALA A 193 -15.18 -22.64 -0.98
N ILE A 194 -15.63 -22.67 -2.24
CA ILE A 194 -15.02 -21.95 -3.36
C ILE A 194 -15.08 -20.42 -3.14
N PHE A 195 -16.19 -19.88 -2.63
CA PHE A 195 -16.28 -18.44 -2.28
C PHE A 195 -15.30 -18.04 -1.17
N PHE A 196 -15.18 -18.85 -0.13
CA PHE A 196 -14.19 -18.63 0.92
C PHE A 196 -12.76 -18.70 0.37
N LEU A 197 -12.51 -19.66 -0.52
CA LEU A 197 -11.24 -19.83 -1.21
C LEU A 197 -10.90 -18.64 -2.11
N ILE A 198 -11.89 -17.96 -2.71
CA ILE A 198 -11.68 -16.76 -3.56
C ILE A 198 -11.45 -15.49 -2.72
N GLY A 199 -12.07 -15.38 -1.54
CA GLY A 199 -11.94 -14.20 -0.68
C GLY A 199 -10.52 -13.95 -0.18
N ALA A 200 -9.81 -15.01 0.21
CA ALA A 200 -8.43 -14.94 0.69
C ALA A 200 -7.43 -14.41 -0.35
N PRO A 201 -7.32 -14.95 -1.59
CA PRO A 201 -6.41 -14.45 -2.61
C PRO A 201 -6.76 -13.05 -3.08
N LEU A 202 -8.03 -12.64 -3.10
CA LEU A 202 -8.43 -11.25 -3.42
C LEU A 202 -7.92 -10.25 -2.37
N ASN A 203 -7.95 -10.63 -1.10
CA ASN A 203 -7.37 -9.80 -0.04
C ASN A 203 -5.83 -9.76 -0.15
N ARG A 204 -5.19 -10.92 -0.36
CA ARG A 204 -3.73 -11.00 -0.59
C ARG A 204 -3.28 -10.18 -1.81
N LEU A 205 -4.01 -10.24 -2.93
CA LEU A 205 -3.76 -9.43 -4.13
C LEU A 205 -3.89 -7.93 -3.85
N SER A 206 -4.93 -7.55 -3.09
CA SER A 206 -5.12 -6.17 -2.65
C SER A 206 -3.91 -5.73 -1.83
N GLU A 207 -3.54 -6.46 -0.78
CA GLU A 207 -2.39 -6.14 0.06
C GLU A 207 -1.06 -6.11 -0.70
N ALA A 208 -0.86 -7.05 -1.63
CA ALA A 208 0.31 -7.13 -2.48
C ALA A 208 0.47 -5.89 -3.36
N ALA A 209 -0.62 -5.37 -3.95
CA ALA A 209 -0.57 -4.14 -4.74
C ALA A 209 -0.04 -2.95 -3.92
N GLY A 210 -0.43 -2.83 -2.65
CA GLY A 210 0.12 -1.82 -1.74
C GLY A 210 1.59 -2.07 -1.40
N GLY A 211 1.96 -3.34 -1.24
CA GLY A 211 3.35 -3.75 -1.03
C GLY A 211 4.28 -3.41 -2.20
N LEU A 212 3.83 -3.65 -3.43
CA LEU A 212 4.59 -3.39 -4.65
C LEU A 212 4.85 -1.89 -4.83
N LEU A 213 3.85 -1.04 -4.63
CA LEU A 213 4.01 0.42 -4.68
C LEU A 213 5.05 0.93 -3.67
N MET A 214 5.04 0.36 -2.46
CA MET A 214 6.03 0.70 -1.44
C MET A 214 7.42 0.15 -1.81
N GLY A 215 7.49 -1.03 -2.41
CA GLY A 215 8.74 -1.61 -2.92
C GLY A 215 9.38 -0.74 -4.00
N VAL A 216 8.60 -0.27 -4.98
CA VAL A 216 9.06 0.65 -6.02
C VAL A 216 9.63 1.93 -5.41
N ALA A 217 8.93 2.54 -4.45
CA ALA A 217 9.43 3.74 -3.77
C ALA A 217 10.73 3.50 -2.99
N CYS A 218 10.96 2.30 -2.44
CA CYS A 218 12.22 1.94 -1.80
C CYS A 218 13.34 1.77 -2.82
N ILE A 219 13.05 1.14 -3.97
CA ILE A 219 14.02 0.97 -5.07
C ILE A 219 14.45 2.34 -5.62
N ASP A 220 13.52 3.27 -5.80
CA ASP A 220 13.82 4.63 -6.28
C ASP A 220 14.79 5.37 -5.35
N ARG A 221 14.59 5.25 -4.03
CA ARG A 221 15.51 5.86 -3.04
C ARG A 221 16.90 5.25 -3.06
N ILE A 222 16.99 3.92 -3.18
CA ILE A 222 18.28 3.24 -3.29
C ILE A 222 18.97 3.63 -4.59
N ARG A 223 18.22 3.74 -5.69
CA ARG A 223 18.75 4.23 -6.97
C ARG A 223 19.30 5.65 -6.84
N GLU A 224 18.55 6.56 -6.22
CA GLU A 224 19.00 7.94 -5.99
C GLU A 224 20.29 7.98 -5.16
N PHE A 225 20.39 7.14 -4.14
CA PHE A 225 21.61 7.00 -3.32
C PHE A 225 22.81 6.46 -4.12
N LEU A 226 22.61 5.45 -4.97
CA LEU A 226 23.69 4.85 -5.75
C LEU A 226 24.21 5.79 -6.86
N VAL A 227 23.31 6.57 -7.47
CA VAL A 227 23.64 7.54 -8.54
C VAL A 227 24.30 8.80 -7.98
N PHE A 228 24.08 9.15 -6.71
CA PHE A 228 24.68 10.31 -6.08
C PHE A 228 26.22 10.29 -6.21
N GLN A 229 26.76 11.28 -6.93
CA GLN A 229 28.19 11.54 -6.99
C GLN A 229 28.51 12.53 -5.87
N GLY A 230 29.35 12.11 -4.91
CA GLY A 230 29.78 12.96 -3.82
C GLY A 230 30.78 13.98 -4.31
N GLU A 231 30.32 14.98 -5.07
CA GLU A 231 31.12 16.18 -5.29
C GLU A 231 31.03 17.05 -4.01
N PRO A 232 32.15 17.32 -3.34
CA PRO A 232 32.16 18.16 -2.17
C PRO A 232 31.90 19.60 -2.61
N ASN A 233 30.68 20.08 -2.44
CA ASN A 233 30.23 21.40 -2.89
C ASN A 233 30.66 22.52 -1.89
N TRP A 234 31.93 22.53 -1.48
CA TRP A 234 32.50 23.62 -0.65
C TRP A 234 32.59 24.95 -1.42
N GLU A 235 32.58 24.90 -2.75
CA GLU A 235 32.74 26.06 -3.63
C GLU A 235 31.46 26.92 -3.78
N LYS A 236 30.31 26.45 -3.30
CA LYS A 236 29.07 27.28 -3.25
C LYS A 236 28.81 27.93 -1.90
N ASP A 237 29.52 27.53 -0.85
CA ASP A 237 29.42 28.12 0.49
C ASP A 237 30.59 29.07 0.81
N SER A 238 31.60 29.18 -0.06
CA SER A 238 32.61 30.25 0.02
C SER A 238 31.98 31.57 -0.41
N ILE A 239 31.52 32.34 0.58
CA ILE A 239 31.13 33.75 0.46
C ILE A 239 32.22 34.45 -0.36
N SER A 240 31.87 34.90 -1.57
CA SER A 240 32.87 35.54 -2.43
C SER A 240 33.43 36.79 -1.71
N PRO A 241 34.70 37.18 -1.94
CA PRO A 241 35.29 38.34 -1.26
C PRO A 241 34.46 39.63 -1.41
N SER A 242 33.66 39.74 -2.46
CA SER A 242 32.73 40.85 -2.67
C SER A 242 31.51 40.83 -1.75
N GLU A 243 30.99 39.65 -1.37
CA GLU A 243 29.90 39.54 -0.39
C GLU A 243 30.39 39.84 1.04
N ILE A 244 31.62 39.43 1.39
CA ILE A 244 32.26 39.80 2.67
C ILE A 244 32.44 41.33 2.74
N ALA A 245 32.86 41.97 1.65
CA ALA A 245 33.01 43.43 1.57
C ALA A 245 31.65 44.16 1.73
N ILE A 246 30.56 43.61 1.20
CA ILE A 246 29.21 44.18 1.36
C ILE A 246 28.72 44.02 2.81
N ILE A 247 29.00 42.90 3.47
CA ILE A 247 28.62 42.67 4.86
C ILE A 247 29.41 43.59 5.81
N PHE A 248 30.73 43.75 5.60
CA PHE A 248 31.55 44.69 6.37
C PHE A 248 31.14 46.15 6.15
N SER A 249 30.84 46.56 4.91
CA SER A 249 30.34 47.90 4.58
C SER A 249 29.02 48.21 5.31
N LYS A 250 28.07 47.27 5.32
CA LYS A 250 26.80 47.41 6.05
C LYS A 250 26.99 47.47 7.57
N ALA A 251 27.93 46.71 8.12
CA ALA A 251 28.22 46.73 9.55
C ALA A 251 28.88 48.05 9.99
N VAL A 252 29.81 48.60 9.19
CA VAL A 252 30.49 49.87 9.47
C VAL A 252 29.55 51.07 9.34
N CYS A 253 28.61 51.06 8.39
CA CYS A 253 27.60 52.11 8.27
C CYS A 253 26.53 52.07 9.38
N SER A 254 26.23 50.90 9.95
CA SER A 254 25.26 50.77 11.04
C SER A 254 25.81 51.19 12.41
N GLY A 255 27.14 51.25 12.58
CA GLY A 255 27.80 51.66 13.83
C GLY A 255 27.97 53.17 14.02
N LYS A 256 27.69 53.99 12.99
CA LYS A 256 27.83 55.47 13.03
C LYS A 256 26.52 56.23 13.29
N LYS A 257 25.43 55.52 13.61
CA LYS A 257 24.16 56.12 14.08
C LYS A 257 23.85 55.65 15.51
N LYS A 258 24.70 56.01 16.45
CA LYS A 258 24.35 56.22 17.86
C LYS A 258 25.12 57.41 18.37
#